data_AF-A0A9Q4ZKR1-F1
#
_entry.id   AF-A0A9Q4ZKR1-F1
#
_cell.length_a   1.000
_cell.length_b   1.000
_cell.length_c   1.000
_cell.angle_alpha   90.00
_cell.angle_beta   90.00
_cell.angle_gamma   90.00
#
_symmetry.space_group_name_H-M   'P 1'
#
loop_
_entity.id
_entity.type
_entity.pdbx_description
1 polymer ?
#
loop_
_entity_poly.entity_id
_entity_poly.type
_entity_poly.pdbx_seq_one_letter_code
_entity_poly.pdbx_strand_id
1 'polypeptide(L)'
;MPEMNTTHEPAGRIELSDEWAVDPQPPVQVSLFGKPYDIRCDFTGSEVLEFSRLLRKTPKVGDDGKTTDEAVKELWEERFLFILADGDPSQLAADIGEQNTGVADKLINTIYKHAGLLDAEGNFRAL
;
A
#
# COMPACT_ATOMS: atom_id res chain seq x y z
N MET A 1 -17.51 -57.08 -2.01
CA MET A 1 -17.70 -55.66 -1.68
C MET A 1 -16.40 -54.96 -2.01
N PRO A 2 -16.34 -54.07 -3.01
CA PRO A 2 -15.12 -53.34 -3.31
C PRO A 2 -15.00 -52.11 -2.39
N GLU A 3 -13.85 -51.98 -1.74
CA GLU A 3 -13.50 -50.86 -0.88
C GLU A 3 -13.34 -49.58 -1.72
N MET A 4 -14.13 -48.55 -1.40
CA MET A 4 -14.00 -47.23 -2.01
C MET A 4 -12.81 -46.52 -1.38
N ASN A 5 -11.67 -46.56 -2.07
CA ASN A 5 -10.52 -45.71 -1.77
C ASN A 5 -10.85 -44.29 -2.25
N THR A 6 -11.56 -43.51 -1.43
CA THR A 6 -11.68 -42.05 -1.66
C THR A 6 -10.39 -41.38 -1.22
N THR A 7 -9.40 -41.35 -2.12
CA THR A 7 -8.32 -40.36 -2.05
C THR A 7 -8.97 -38.99 -2.03
N HIS A 8 -9.00 -38.36 -0.86
CA HIS A 8 -9.35 -36.94 -0.76
C HIS A 8 -8.21 -36.18 -1.41
N GLU A 9 -8.46 -35.62 -2.60
CA GLU A 9 -7.62 -34.54 -3.10
C GLU A 9 -7.56 -33.46 -2.02
N PRO A 10 -6.38 -32.92 -1.68
CA PRO A 10 -6.34 -31.77 -0.78
C PRO A 10 -7.25 -30.70 -1.38
N ALA A 11 -8.18 -30.19 -0.57
CA ALA A 11 -8.95 -29.00 -0.93
C ALA A 11 -7.96 -27.97 -1.50
N GLY A 12 -8.32 -27.36 -2.64
CA GLY A 12 -7.41 -26.56 -3.46
C GLY A 12 -6.46 -25.69 -2.65
N ARG A 13 -5.20 -25.60 -3.10
CA ARG A 13 -4.14 -24.85 -2.42
C ARG A 13 -4.62 -23.42 -2.14
N ILE A 14 -4.81 -23.10 -0.85
CA ILE A 14 -5.10 -21.75 -0.37
C ILE A 14 -3.77 -21.02 -0.22
N GLU A 15 -3.64 -19.84 -0.81
CA GLU A 15 -2.48 -18.97 -0.57
C GLU A 15 -2.75 -18.16 0.71
N LEU A 16 -1.87 -18.28 1.71
CA LEU A 16 -2.04 -17.59 3.01
C LEU A 16 -2.06 -16.06 2.86
N SER A 17 -1.44 -15.53 1.80
CA SER A 17 -1.47 -14.10 1.53
C SER A 17 -2.88 -13.57 1.26
N ASP A 18 -3.80 -14.42 0.81
CA ASP A 18 -5.17 -14.03 0.48
C ASP A 18 -5.94 -13.53 1.70
N GLU A 19 -5.52 -13.88 2.92
CA GLU A 19 -6.07 -13.32 4.16
C GLU A 19 -5.84 -11.81 4.29
N TRP A 20 -4.82 -11.27 3.62
CA TRP A 20 -4.49 -9.84 3.63
C TRP A 20 -5.10 -9.08 2.45
N ALA A 21 -5.75 -9.75 1.51
CA ALA A 21 -6.34 -9.11 0.35
C ALA A 21 -7.38 -8.05 0.76
N VAL A 22 -7.50 -7.02 -0.08
CA VAL A 22 -8.53 -6.01 0.04
C VAL A 22 -9.73 -6.45 -0.79
N ASP A 23 -10.93 -6.42 -0.20
CA ASP A 23 -12.17 -6.64 -0.94
C ASP A 23 -12.27 -5.59 -2.06
N PRO A 24 -12.31 -5.99 -3.34
CA PRO A 24 -12.14 -5.05 -4.45
C PRO A 24 -13.32 -4.08 -4.56
N GLN A 25 -12.99 -2.80 -4.63
CA GLN A 25 -13.95 -1.70 -4.78
C GLN A 25 -13.49 -0.74 -5.88
N PRO A 26 -14.40 0.06 -6.48
CA PRO A 26 -14.02 1.14 -7.37
C PRO A 26 -13.03 2.10 -6.71
N PRO A 27 -12.10 2.71 -7.46
CA PRO A 27 -11.18 3.69 -6.92
C PRO A 27 -11.90 4.82 -6.17
N VAL A 28 -11.31 5.25 -5.06
CA VAL A 28 -11.84 6.35 -4.27
C VAL A 28 -11.15 7.64 -4.68
N GLN A 29 -11.93 8.60 -5.17
CA GLN A 29 -11.42 9.93 -5.45
C GLN A 29 -11.24 10.71 -4.15
N VAL A 30 -10.04 11.24 -3.95
CA VAL A 30 -9.68 12.15 -2.86
C VAL A 30 -9.18 13.47 -3.43
N SER A 31 -9.36 14.56 -2.69
CA SER A 31 -8.78 15.85 -3.05
C SER A 31 -7.75 16.27 -2.01
N LEU A 32 -6.55 16.59 -2.46
CA LEU A 32 -5.49 17.15 -1.63
C LEU A 32 -5.08 18.51 -2.22
N PHE A 33 -5.23 19.56 -1.41
CA PHE A 33 -4.96 20.95 -1.81
C PHE A 33 -5.63 21.37 -3.14
N GLY A 34 -6.85 20.87 -3.38
CA GLY A 34 -7.63 21.17 -4.58
C GLY A 34 -7.25 20.35 -5.82
N LYS A 35 -6.29 19.43 -5.71
CA LYS A 35 -5.92 18.50 -6.78
C LYS A 35 -6.62 17.15 -6.57
N PRO A 36 -7.24 16.56 -7.59
CA PRO A 36 -7.88 15.25 -7.49
C PRO A 36 -6.84 14.12 -7.63
N TYR A 37 -7.05 13.05 -6.87
CA TYR A 37 -6.30 11.80 -6.96
C TYR A 37 -7.28 10.64 -6.80
N ASP A 38 -7.13 9.59 -7.61
CA ASP A 38 -7.94 8.38 -7.46
C ASP A 38 -7.09 7.29 -6.81
N ILE A 39 -7.55 6.78 -5.67
CA ILE A 39 -6.86 5.77 -4.86
C ILE A 39 -7.37 4.38 -5.27
N ARG A 40 -6.46 3.44 -5.57
CA ARG A 40 -6.82 2.03 -5.80
C ARG A 40 -7.37 1.39 -4.53
N CYS A 41 -8.31 0.46 -4.70
CA CYS A 41 -9.00 -0.23 -3.61
C CYS A 41 -9.18 -1.73 -3.92
N ASP A 42 -8.26 -2.33 -4.67
CA ASP A 42 -8.39 -3.68 -5.25
C ASP A 42 -7.14 -4.57 -5.09
N PHE A 43 -6.37 -4.35 -4.02
CA PHE A 43 -5.10 -5.05 -3.81
C PHE A 43 -5.28 -6.53 -3.46
N THR A 44 -4.60 -7.39 -4.20
CA THR A 44 -4.42 -8.80 -3.86
C THR A 44 -3.55 -8.98 -2.62
N GLY A 45 -3.63 -10.15 -1.98
CA GLY A 45 -2.76 -10.50 -0.85
C GLY A 45 -1.27 -10.37 -1.16
N SER A 46 -0.86 -10.76 -2.37
CA SER A 46 0.52 -10.58 -2.85
C SER A 46 0.94 -9.13 -2.98
N GLU A 47 0.04 -8.26 -3.46
CA GLU A 47 0.31 -6.82 -3.60
C GLU A 47 0.39 -6.14 -2.23
N VAL A 48 -0.45 -6.52 -1.28
CA VAL A 48 -0.36 -6.02 0.11
C VAL A 48 0.98 -6.41 0.72
N LEU A 49 1.45 -7.64 0.46
CA LEU A 49 2.75 -8.09 0.91
C LEU A 49 3.90 -7.34 0.21
N GLU A 50 3.79 -7.07 -1.09
CA GLU A 50 4.75 -6.24 -1.83
C GLU A 50 4.81 -4.82 -1.27
N PHE A 51 3.66 -4.20 -1.03
CA PHE A 51 3.60 -2.87 -0.44
C PHE A 51 4.18 -2.84 0.97
N SER A 52 3.98 -3.88 1.79
CA SER A 52 4.64 -3.98 3.10
C SER A 52 6.17 -3.97 3.01
N ARG A 53 6.74 -4.54 1.93
CA ARG A 53 8.19 -4.47 1.67
C ARG A 53 8.60 -3.06 1.27
N LEU A 54 7.79 -2.35 0.49
CA LEU A 54 8.02 -0.94 0.15
C LEU A 54 7.97 -0.03 1.38
N LEU A 55 7.08 -0.31 2.34
CA LEU A 55 7.03 0.44 3.61
C LEU A 55 8.29 0.28 4.45
N ARG A 56 8.96 -0.88 4.37
CA ARG A 56 10.22 -1.15 5.10
C ARG A 56 11.46 -0.58 4.42
N LYS A 57 11.36 -0.11 3.17
CA LYS A 57 12.48 0.57 2.51
C LYS A 57 12.82 1.86 3.25
N THR A 58 14.10 2.14 3.38
CA THR A 58 14.63 3.41 3.87
C THR A 58 15.11 4.25 2.69
N PRO A 59 15.05 5.59 2.79
CA PRO A 59 15.65 6.47 1.77
C PRO A 59 17.12 6.12 1.52
N LYS A 60 17.58 6.36 0.29
CA LYS A 60 19.00 6.19 -0.05
C LYS A 60 19.85 7.17 0.77
N VAL A 61 20.97 6.67 1.28
CA VAL A 61 21.95 7.46 2.04
C VAL A 61 23.12 7.76 1.11
N GLY A 62 23.51 9.03 1.01
CA GLY A 62 24.67 9.46 0.22
C GLY A 62 26.00 9.06 0.87
N ASP A 63 27.10 9.28 0.13
CA ASP A 63 28.46 8.98 0.60
C ASP A 63 28.86 9.76 1.87
N ASP A 64 28.16 10.87 2.15
CA ASP A 64 28.33 11.70 3.35
C ASP A 64 27.56 11.16 4.58
N GLY A 65 26.89 10.02 4.45
CA GLY A 65 26.09 9.41 5.51
C GLY A 65 24.75 10.09 5.75
N LYS A 66 24.32 11.01 4.88
CA LYS A 66 23.05 11.74 5.03
C LYS A 66 22.02 11.30 4.00
N THR A 67 20.76 11.42 4.38
CA THR A 67 19.63 11.29 3.47
C THR A 67 19.32 12.65 2.87
N THR A 68 19.11 12.71 1.56
CA THR A 68 18.65 13.93 0.88
C THR A 68 17.13 13.98 0.83
N ASP A 69 16.57 15.19 0.78
CA ASP A 69 15.11 15.38 0.63
C ASP A 69 14.58 14.70 -0.65
N GLU A 70 15.38 14.72 -1.72
CA GLU A 70 15.05 14.02 -2.98
C GLU A 70 14.96 12.50 -2.77
N ALA A 71 15.86 11.89 -2.01
CA ALA A 71 15.81 10.45 -1.73
C ALA A 71 14.59 10.05 -0.88
N VAL A 72 14.13 10.95 -0.01
CA VAL A 72 12.87 10.77 0.75
C VAL A 72 11.67 10.88 -0.20
N LYS A 73 11.68 11.89 -1.09
CA LYS A 73 10.63 12.11 -2.07
C LYS A 73 10.51 10.95 -3.05
N GLU A 74 11.61 10.46 -3.62
CA GLU A 74 11.65 9.27 -4.50
C GLU A 74 10.99 8.06 -3.84
N LEU A 75 11.27 7.84 -2.55
CA LEU A 75 10.69 6.71 -1.81
C LEU A 75 9.18 6.88 -1.62
N TRP A 76 8.70 8.09 -1.36
CA TRP A 76 7.26 8.36 -1.26
C TRP A 76 6.56 8.25 -2.60
N GLU A 77 7.17 8.76 -3.67
CA GLU A 77 6.68 8.62 -5.03
C GLU A 77 6.51 7.15 -5.41
N GLU A 78 7.50 6.30 -5.11
CA GLU A 78 7.41 4.85 -5.36
C GLU A 78 6.20 4.23 -4.64
N ARG A 79 5.93 4.66 -3.40
CA ARG A 79 4.77 4.18 -2.62
C ARG A 79 3.46 4.68 -3.21
N PHE A 80 3.38 5.94 -3.63
CA PHE A 80 2.16 6.49 -4.21
C PHE A 80 1.88 5.95 -5.61
N LEU A 81 2.91 5.67 -6.41
CA LEU A 81 2.75 4.99 -7.68
C LEU A 81 2.07 3.62 -7.54
N PHE A 82 2.35 2.92 -6.44
CA PHE A 82 1.70 1.64 -6.14
C PHE A 82 0.21 1.80 -5.80
N ILE A 83 -0.14 2.90 -5.14
CA ILE A 83 -1.47 3.12 -4.55
C ILE A 83 -2.44 3.88 -5.48
N LEU A 84 -1.92 4.74 -6.34
CA LEU A 84 -2.77 5.58 -7.20
C LEU A 84 -3.33 4.78 -8.38
N ALA A 85 -4.61 4.98 -8.65
CA ALA A 85 -5.29 4.57 -9.87
C ALA A 85 -5.17 5.67 -10.94
N ASP A 86 -5.26 6.93 -10.52
CA ASP A 86 -5.05 8.12 -11.34
C ASP A 86 -4.47 9.28 -10.51
N GLY A 87 -3.74 10.18 -11.18
CA GLY A 87 -3.05 11.32 -10.58
C GLY A 87 -1.51 11.23 -10.60
N ASP A 88 -0.84 12.32 -10.23
CA ASP A 88 0.61 12.44 -10.25
C ASP A 88 1.24 12.06 -8.89
N PRO A 89 1.97 10.93 -8.78
CA PRO A 89 2.59 10.49 -7.54
C PRO A 89 3.74 11.41 -7.08
N SER A 90 4.48 12.02 -8.01
CA SER A 90 5.56 12.97 -7.68
C SER A 90 4.96 14.22 -7.05
N GLN A 91 3.83 14.69 -7.57
CA GLN A 91 3.10 15.83 -7.03
C GLN A 91 2.51 15.51 -5.65
N LEU A 92 1.91 14.33 -5.47
CA LEU A 92 1.38 13.91 -4.18
C LEU A 92 2.49 13.80 -3.12
N ALA A 93 3.65 13.23 -3.49
CA ALA A 93 4.82 13.15 -2.62
C ALA A 93 5.33 14.53 -2.22
N ALA A 94 5.40 15.48 -3.16
CA ALA A 94 5.80 16.85 -2.88
C ALA A 94 4.79 17.55 -1.96
N ASP A 95 3.49 17.49 -2.27
CA ASP A 95 2.41 18.12 -1.51
C ASP A 95 2.39 17.65 -0.04
N ILE A 96 2.61 16.36 0.20
CA ILE A 96 2.71 15.77 1.53
C ILE A 96 4.04 16.16 2.21
N GLY A 97 5.14 16.16 1.47
CA GLY A 97 6.47 16.51 1.97
C GLY A 97 6.61 17.96 2.42
N GLU A 98 5.79 18.87 1.89
CA GLU A 98 5.71 20.27 2.34
C GLU A 98 5.03 20.42 3.72
N GLN A 99 4.36 19.37 4.22
CA GLN A 99 3.68 19.41 5.50
C GLN A 99 4.61 19.05 6.66
N ASN A 100 4.24 19.48 7.87
CA ASN A 100 4.90 18.97 9.07
C ASN A 100 4.61 17.47 9.23
N THR A 101 5.54 16.75 9.87
CA THR A 101 5.49 15.27 10.01
C THR A 101 4.16 14.76 10.53
N GLY A 102 3.58 15.38 11.56
CA GLY A 102 2.31 14.93 12.13
C GLY A 102 1.09 15.09 11.20
N VAL A 103 1.12 16.08 10.30
CA VAL A 103 0.09 16.24 9.25
C VAL A 103 0.34 15.27 8.10
N ALA A 104 1.59 15.13 7.66
CA ALA A 104 1.98 14.18 6.63
C ALA A 104 1.55 12.75 7.00
N ASP A 105 1.87 12.30 8.22
CA ASP A 105 1.50 10.97 8.72
C ASP A 105 -0.02 10.75 8.72
N LYS A 106 -0.80 11.77 9.08
CA LYS A 106 -2.26 11.71 9.04
C LYS A 106 -2.78 11.59 7.61
N LEU A 107 -2.22 12.35 6.67
CA LEU A 107 -2.61 12.29 5.26
C LEU A 107 -2.29 10.91 4.66
N ILE A 108 -1.07 10.41 4.90
CA ILE A 108 -0.63 9.09 4.44
C ILE A 108 -1.53 7.97 5.01
N ASN A 109 -1.78 7.97 6.32
CA ASN A 109 -2.66 6.98 6.94
C ASN A 109 -4.10 7.07 6.41
N THR A 110 -4.57 8.27 6.09
CA THR A 110 -5.90 8.46 5.48
C THR A 110 -5.94 7.86 4.08
N ILE A 111 -4.90 8.05 3.27
CA ILE A 111 -4.77 7.41 1.95
C ILE A 111 -4.78 5.88 2.09
N TYR A 112 -4.00 5.32 3.01
CA TYR A 112 -3.96 3.86 3.23
C TYR A 112 -5.29 3.29 3.72
N LYS A 113 -6.01 4.07 4.55
CA LYS A 113 -7.36 3.72 4.98
C LYS A 113 -8.33 3.68 3.80
N HIS A 114 -8.31 4.67 2.90
CA HIS A 114 -9.13 4.67 1.70
C HIS A 114 -8.79 3.53 0.76
N ALA A 115 -7.50 3.21 0.64
CA ALA A 115 -7.01 2.07 -0.12
C ALA A 115 -7.40 0.71 0.46
N GLY A 116 -7.98 0.68 1.67
CA GLY A 116 -8.32 -0.55 2.38
C GLY A 116 -7.11 -1.30 2.95
N LEU A 117 -5.91 -0.70 2.94
CA LEU A 117 -4.66 -1.35 3.34
C LEU A 117 -4.47 -1.45 4.87
N LEU A 118 -5.34 -0.79 5.64
CA LEU A 118 -5.38 -0.88 7.09
C LEU A 118 -6.52 -1.80 7.56
N ASP A 119 -6.31 -2.50 8.67
CA ASP A 119 -7.33 -3.23 9.40
C ASP A 119 -8.26 -2.30 10.20
N ALA A 120 -9.20 -2.88 10.95
CA ALA A 120 -10.15 -2.13 11.77
C ALA A 120 -9.51 -1.39 12.96
N GLU A 121 -8.33 -1.84 13.40
CA GLU A 121 -7.55 -1.26 14.49
C GLU A 121 -6.58 -0.17 14.00
N GLY A 122 -6.43 -0.04 12.67
CA GLY A 122 -5.54 0.92 12.02
C GLY A 122 -4.14 0.38 11.75
N ASN A 123 -3.91 -0.93 11.94
CA ASN A 123 -2.64 -1.56 11.57
C ASN A 123 -2.62 -1.91 10.09
N PHE A 124 -1.44 -1.93 9.49
CA PHE A 124 -1.29 -2.39 8.12
C PHE A 124 -1.55 -3.89 8.04
N ARG A 125 -2.38 -4.35 7.10
CA ARG A 125 -2.89 -5.74 7.07
C ARG A 125 -1.83 -6.84 7.10
N ALA A 126 -0.64 -6.58 6.57
CA ALA A 126 0.48 -7.54 6.52
C ALA A 126 1.58 -7.29 7.57
N LEU A 127 1.34 -6.46 8.59
CA LEU A 127 2.31 -6.12 9.65
C LEU A 127 1.84 -6.51 11.05
#